data_AF-A0A2Z5FUA4-F1
#
_entry.id   AF-A0A2Z5FUA4-F1
#
_cell.length_a   1.000
_cell.length_b   1.000
_cell.length_c   1.000
_cell.angle_alpha   90.00
_cell.angle_beta   90.00
_cell.angle_gamma   90.00
#
_symmetry.space_group_name_H-M   'P 1'
#
loop_
_entity.id
_entity.type
_entity.pdbx_description
1 polymer ?
#
loop_
_entity_poly.entity_id
_entity_poly.type
_entity_poly.pdbx_seq_one_letter_code
_entity_poly.pdbx_strand_id
1 'polypeptide(L)'
;MALGPSGTPTYPKPDGTYRPLEKVTISTTLSGAAIYYTTDGSTPTASSTEYTGQITLTASEVVKAIAVSGGVASEVGAANYVVNYAAIATTTTLASSQNPSTLEV
;
A
#
# COMPACT_ATOMS: atom_id res chain seq x y z
N MET A 1 21.69 -23.11 -12.02
CA MET A 1 20.88 -22.42 -10.99
C MET A 1 19.93 -21.49 -11.74
N ALA A 2 18.64 -21.82 -11.79
CA ALA A 2 17.66 -20.98 -12.46
C ALA A 2 17.30 -19.84 -11.51
N LEU A 3 17.79 -18.64 -11.80
CA LEU A 3 17.23 -17.42 -11.22
C LEU A 3 15.83 -17.29 -11.84
N GLY A 4 14.78 -17.37 -11.04
CA GLY A 4 13.44 -16.99 -11.50
C GLY A 4 13.46 -15.57 -12.08
N PRO A 5 12.50 -15.20 -12.93
CA PRO A 5 12.46 -13.85 -13.48
C PRO A 5 12.45 -12.81 -12.34
N SER A 6 13.48 -11.96 -12.31
CA SER A 6 13.66 -10.85 -11.37
C SER A 6 12.62 -9.75 -11.64
N GLY A 7 11.43 -9.97 -11.10
CA GLY A 7 10.22 -9.25 -11.43
C GLY A 7 9.30 -9.02 -10.24
N THR A 8 9.86 -9.20 -9.05
CA THR A 8 9.15 -9.16 -7.78
C THR A 8 8.41 -7.83 -7.68
N PRO A 9 7.09 -7.83 -7.45
CA PRO A 9 6.35 -6.59 -7.24
C PRO A 9 7.01 -5.81 -6.11
N THR A 10 7.41 -4.59 -6.42
CA THR A 10 7.98 -3.68 -5.44
C THR A 10 6.89 -2.74 -4.99
N TYR A 11 6.79 -2.59 -3.67
CA TYR A 11 5.95 -1.58 -3.06
C TYR A 11 6.83 -0.35 -2.86
N PRO A 12 6.62 0.75 -3.59
CA PRO A 12 7.37 1.98 -3.39
C PRO A 12 7.18 2.56 -2.00
N LYS A 13 6.10 2.16 -1.32
CA LYS A 13 5.81 2.45 0.07
C LYS A 13 6.22 1.25 0.93
N PRO A 14 7.23 1.39 1.81
CA PRO A 14 7.61 0.34 2.74
C PRO A 14 6.44 0.01 3.69
N ASP A 15 6.50 -1.14 4.34
CA ASP A 15 5.58 -1.47 5.43
C ASP A 15 5.56 -0.36 6.48
N GLY A 16 4.37 -0.02 6.98
CA GLY A 16 4.23 1.12 7.86
C GLY A 16 2.80 1.52 8.16
N THR A 17 2.71 2.61 8.94
CA THR A 17 1.44 3.16 9.41
C THR A 17 0.93 4.19 8.42
N TYR A 18 -0.23 3.93 7.82
CA TYR A 18 -0.88 4.76 6.81
C TYR A 18 -2.20 5.32 7.32
N ARG A 19 -2.64 6.45 6.74
CA ARG A 19 -3.95 7.03 7.02
C ARG A 19 -5.03 6.29 6.20
N PRO A 20 -6.28 6.22 6.68
CA PRO A 20 -7.39 5.69 5.89
C PRO A 20 -7.58 6.51 4.61
N LEU A 21 -8.02 5.86 3.52
CA LEU A 21 -8.15 6.42 2.16
C LEU A 21 -6.83 6.71 1.45
N GLU A 22 -5.71 6.19 1.94
CA GLU A 22 -4.46 6.24 1.19
C GLU A 22 -4.46 5.30 0.00
N LYS A 23 -3.83 5.77 -1.08
CA LYS A 23 -3.68 5.04 -2.33
C LYS A 23 -2.31 4.38 -2.39
N VAL A 24 -2.28 3.06 -2.49
CA VAL A 24 -1.09 2.27 -2.74
C VAL A 24 -0.95 2.02 -4.22
N THR A 25 0.27 2.23 -4.72
CA THR A 25 0.64 1.90 -6.09
C THR A 25 1.59 0.71 -6.05
N ILE A 26 1.33 -0.32 -6.85
CA ILE A 26 2.20 -1.49 -6.97
C ILE A 26 2.90 -1.41 -8.31
N SER A 27 4.21 -1.60 -8.30
CA SER A 27 5.05 -1.51 -9.50
C SER A 27 5.78 -2.83 -9.72
N THR A 28 5.99 -3.23 -10.96
CA THR A 28 6.86 -4.36 -11.32
C THR A 28 7.88 -3.91 -12.35
N THR A 29 9.07 -4.50 -12.31
CA THR A 29 10.12 -4.33 -13.33
C THR A 29 9.89 -5.22 -14.55
N LEU A 30 8.93 -6.16 -14.50
CA LEU A 30 8.58 -7.00 -15.63
C LEU A 30 7.75 -6.23 -16.65
N SER A 31 8.35 -5.95 -17.81
CA SER A 31 7.62 -5.38 -18.93
C SER A 31 6.53 -6.34 -19.42
N GLY A 32 5.29 -5.85 -19.50
CA GLY A 32 4.13 -6.62 -19.96
C GLY A 32 3.60 -7.66 -18.96
N ALA A 33 4.02 -7.60 -17.68
CA ALA A 33 3.44 -8.47 -16.66
C ALA A 33 2.11 -7.92 -16.13
N ALA A 34 1.16 -8.82 -15.89
CA ALA A 34 -0.03 -8.55 -15.10
C ALA A 34 0.32 -8.71 -13.61
N ILE A 35 -0.04 -7.73 -12.79
CA ILE A 35 0.15 -7.82 -11.33
C ILE A 35 -1.15 -8.33 -10.72
N TYR A 36 -1.07 -9.34 -9.85
CA TYR A 36 -2.20 -9.85 -9.09
C TYR A 36 -1.94 -9.67 -7.60
N TYR A 37 -2.96 -9.28 -6.84
CA TYR A 37 -2.81 -8.97 -5.42
C TYR A 37 -3.94 -9.51 -4.55
N THR A 38 -3.65 -9.59 -3.25
CA THR A 38 -4.57 -9.96 -2.17
C THR A 38 -4.35 -8.97 -1.03
N THR A 39 -5.42 -8.54 -0.36
CA THR A 39 -5.36 -7.64 0.82
C THR A 39 -5.51 -8.40 2.15
N ASP A 40 -5.98 -9.65 2.08
CA ASP A 40 -6.18 -10.54 3.22
C ASP A 40 -4.86 -11.13 3.78
N GLY A 41 -3.72 -10.92 3.10
CA GLY A 41 -2.45 -11.58 3.43
C GLY A 41 -2.36 -13.03 2.95
N SER A 42 -3.38 -13.54 2.27
CA SER A 42 -3.32 -14.81 1.54
C SER A 42 -2.36 -14.75 0.35
N THR A 43 -1.81 -15.88 -0.09
CA THR A 43 -0.89 -15.92 -1.23
C THR A 43 -1.62 -15.58 -2.54
N PRO A 44 -1.25 -14.51 -3.26
CA PRO A 44 -1.89 -14.16 -4.51
C PRO A 44 -1.48 -15.14 -5.61
N THR A 45 -2.40 -15.41 -6.55
CA THR A 45 -2.21 -16.27 -7.71
C THR A 45 -2.73 -15.57 -8.97
N ALA A 46 -2.52 -16.14 -10.15
CA ALA A 46 -3.07 -15.59 -11.40
C ALA A 46 -4.62 -15.57 -11.44
N SER A 47 -5.28 -16.20 -10.46
CA SER A 47 -6.73 -16.15 -10.25
C SER A 47 -7.16 -15.10 -9.22
N SER A 48 -6.20 -14.37 -8.61
CA SER A 48 -6.49 -13.30 -7.66
C SER A 48 -6.92 -12.02 -8.37
N THR A 49 -7.17 -10.96 -7.61
CA THR A 49 -7.58 -9.66 -8.18
C THR A 49 -6.43 -9.04 -8.95
N GLU A 50 -6.67 -8.72 -10.22
CA GLU A 50 -5.69 -8.03 -11.07
C GLU A 50 -5.57 -6.56 -10.64
N TYR A 51 -4.33 -6.12 -10.45
CA TYR A 51 -3.97 -4.74 -10.16
C TYR A 51 -4.05 -3.91 -11.46
N THR A 52 -5.17 -3.23 -11.65
CA THR A 52 -5.42 -2.35 -12.81
C THR A 52 -5.41 -0.86 -12.46
N GLY A 53 -5.28 -0.53 -11.18
CA GLY A 53 -5.30 0.85 -10.68
C GLY A 53 -4.93 0.93 -9.20
N GLN A 54 -4.88 2.15 -8.66
CA GLN A 54 -4.49 2.37 -7.26
C GLN A 54 -5.38 1.62 -6.27
N ILE A 55 -4.76 0.93 -5.31
CA ILE A 55 -5.47 0.24 -4.22
C ILE A 55 -5.77 1.27 -3.14
N THR A 56 -7.04 1.42 -2.77
CA THR A 56 -7.42 2.28 -1.64
C THR A 56 -7.40 1.45 -0.36
N LEU A 57 -6.55 1.81 0.58
CA LEU A 57 -6.51 1.18 1.90
C LEU A 57 -7.61 1.77 2.79
N THR A 58 -8.57 0.94 3.16
CA THR A 58 -9.66 1.34 4.06
C THR A 58 -9.46 0.85 5.49
N ALA A 59 -8.67 -0.21 5.71
CA ALA A 59 -8.37 -0.82 7.02
C ALA A 59 -6.95 -1.42 7.04
N SER A 60 -6.46 -1.80 8.23
CA SER A 60 -5.16 -2.44 8.41
C SER A 60 -5.18 -3.85 7.81
N GLU A 61 -4.41 -4.05 6.75
CA GLU A 61 -4.47 -5.22 5.89
C GLU A 61 -3.07 -5.57 5.37
N VAL A 62 -2.85 -6.84 5.02
CA VAL A 62 -1.56 -7.30 4.48
C VAL A 62 -1.72 -7.47 2.98
N VAL A 63 -1.11 -6.57 2.22
CA VAL A 63 -1.16 -6.64 0.77
C VAL A 63 -0.02 -7.53 0.28
N LYS A 64 -0.37 -8.61 -0.40
CA LYS A 64 0.59 -9.45 -1.11
C LYS A 64 0.32 -9.35 -2.61
N ALA A 65 1.36 -9.39 -3.41
CA ALA A 65 1.25 -9.28 -4.87
C ALA A 65 2.26 -10.19 -5.56
N ILE A 66 1.89 -10.65 -6.75
CA ILE A 66 2.77 -11.33 -7.70
C ILE A 66 2.67 -10.65 -9.06
N ALA A 67 3.74 -10.71 -9.84
CA ALA A 67 3.73 -10.32 -11.23
C ALA A 67 3.76 -11.58 -12.09
N VAL A 68 2.85 -11.69 -13.06
CA VAL A 68 2.74 -12.82 -13.97
C VAL A 68 3.05 -12.33 -15.38
N SER A 69 4.11 -12.88 -15.98
CA SER A 69 4.51 -12.57 -17.36
C SER A 69 4.62 -13.87 -18.16
N GLY A 70 3.93 -13.96 -19.30
CA GLY A 70 3.98 -15.13 -20.17
C GLY A 70 3.57 -16.46 -19.51
N GLY A 71 2.74 -16.41 -18.46
CA GLY A 71 2.33 -17.58 -17.67
C GLY A 71 3.27 -17.94 -16.52
N VAL A 72 4.34 -17.19 -16.29
CA VAL A 72 5.28 -17.38 -15.18
C VAL A 72 5.03 -16.34 -14.10
N ALA A 73 4.72 -16.78 -12.88
CA ALA A 73 4.62 -15.91 -11.71
C ALA A 73 6.01 -15.62 -11.14
N SER A 74 6.24 -14.37 -10.74
CA SER A 74 7.41 -13.95 -9.98
C SER A 74 7.25 -14.25 -8.49
N GLU A 75 8.25 -13.88 -7.69
CA GLU A 75 8.19 -14.01 -6.24
C GLU A 75 7.06 -13.17 -5.64
N VAL A 76 6.53 -13.62 -4.50
CA VAL A 76 5.46 -12.93 -3.79
C VAL A 76 6.05 -11.74 -3.05
N GLY A 77 5.72 -10.53 -3.49
CA GLY A 77 5.97 -9.32 -2.71
C GLY A 77 4.93 -9.18 -1.62
N ALA A 78 5.35 -9.11 -0.35
CA ALA A 78 4.47 -8.84 0.78
C ALA A 78 4.75 -7.45 1.35
N ALA A 79 3.70 -6.67 1.58
CA ALA A 79 3.75 -5.38 2.26
C ALA A 79 2.65 -5.31 3.31
N ASN A 80 3.06 -4.98 4.54
CA ASN A 80 2.16 -4.87 5.68
C ASN A 80 1.68 -3.42 5.78
N TYR A 81 0.38 -3.20 5.56
CA TYR A 81 -0.23 -1.87 5.62
C TYR A 81 -1.04 -1.74 6.91
N VAL A 82 -0.53 -0.97 7.87
CA VAL A 82 -1.25 -0.69 9.11
C VAL A 82 -2.01 0.62 8.94
N VAL A 83 -3.33 0.56 8.76
CA VAL A 83 -4.16 1.77 8.70
C VAL A 83 -4.42 2.26 10.12
N ASN A 84 -3.84 3.41 10.44
CA ASN A 84 -4.18 4.12 11.65
C ASN A 84 -5.31 5.08 11.34
N TYR A 85 -6.50 4.76 11.85
CA TYR A 85 -7.55 5.74 12.03
C TYR A 85 -7.09 6.70 13.13
N ALA A 86 -6.15 7.59 12.82
CA ALA A 86 -6.11 8.85 13.53
C ALA A 86 -7.51 9.42 13.31
N ALA A 87 -8.31 9.49 14.37
CA ALA A 87 -9.60 10.16 14.30
C ALA A 87 -9.35 11.45 13.53
N ILE A 88 -10.00 11.62 12.39
CA ILE A 88 -10.16 12.96 11.86
C ILE A 88 -10.93 13.67 12.97
N ALA A 89 -10.21 14.40 13.83
CA ALA A 89 -10.82 15.48 14.54
C ALA A 89 -11.34 16.33 13.38
N THR A 90 -12.64 16.25 13.12
CA THR A 90 -13.35 17.25 12.35
C THR A 90 -12.96 18.55 13.01
N THR A 91 -11.98 19.24 12.44
CA THR A 91 -11.71 20.63 12.75
C THR A 91 -12.92 21.38 12.18
N THR A 92 -14.03 21.32 12.92
CA THR A 92 -14.95 22.43 13.00
C THR A 92 -14.09 23.60 13.44
N THR A 93 -13.62 24.34 12.45
CA THR A 93 -12.88 25.57 12.60
C THR A 93 -13.87 26.62 13.11
N LEU A 94 -14.07 26.66 14.43
CA LEU A 94 -14.31 27.96 15.06
C LEU A 94 -12.93 28.61 15.21
N ALA A 95 -12.46 29.21 14.11
CA ALA A 95 -11.28 30.05 14.15
C ALA A 95 -11.57 31.25 15.06
N SER A 96 -10.89 31.34 16.21
CA SER A 96 -10.57 32.60 16.88
C SER A 96 -9.39 32.41 17.84
N SER A 97 -8.21 32.71 17.27
CA SER A 97 -7.10 33.42 17.91
C SER A 97 -6.30 32.75 19.05
N GLN A 98 -5.15 32.20 18.65
CA GLN A 98 -3.82 32.50 19.23
C GLN A 98 -3.67 32.48 20.76
N ASN A 99 -2.97 31.44 21.23
CA ASN A 99 -2.24 31.32 22.49
C ASN A 99 -1.52 32.63 22.91
N PRO A 100 -1.84 33.27 24.05
CA PRO A 100 -1.00 34.34 24.58
C PRO A 100 0.26 33.74 25.22
N SER A 101 1.36 33.79 24.49
CA SER A 101 2.71 33.63 25.04
C SER A 101 3.11 34.90 25.78
N THR A 102 3.06 34.91 27.12
CA THR A 102 3.73 35.95 27.92
C THR A 102 4.84 35.30 28.73
N LEU A 103 6.07 35.40 28.21
CA LEU A 103 7.27 35.40 29.04
C LEU A 103 7.37 36.81 29.64
N GLU A 104 7.16 36.95 30.94
CA GLU A 104 7.61 38.13 31.68
C GLU A 104 8.66 37.71 32.73
N VAL A 105 9.69 38.55 32.80
CA VAL A 105 10.95 38.47 33.56
C VAL A 105 10.74 38.64 35.05
#